data_AF-A0A7J2WRM9-F1
#
_entry.id   AF-A0A7J2WRM9-F1
#
_cell.length_a   1.000
_cell.length_b   1.000
_cell.length_c   1.000
_cell.angle_alpha   90.00
_cell.angle_beta   90.00
_cell.angle_gamma   90.00
#
_symmetry.space_group_name_H-M   'P 1'
#
loop_
_entity.id
_entity.type
_entity.pdbx_description
1 polymer ?
#
loop_
_entity_poly.entity_id
_entity_poly.type
_entity_poly.pdbx_seq_one_letter_code
_entity_poly.pdbx_strand_id
1 'polypeptide(L)' 'LKDAKEGLMILHPLPRVDEISLDVDSTPHAYYFKQAANGVPVRMALLSEVIP' A
#
# COMPACT_ATOMS: atom_id res chain seq x y z
N LEU A 1 -5.83 -15.24 6.35
CA LEU A 1 -6.43 -13.97 6.83
C LEU A 1 -7.81 -14.16 7.49
N LYS A 2 -8.24 -15.39 7.80
CA LYS A 2 -9.57 -15.66 8.38
C LYS A 2 -9.75 -15.09 9.79
N ASP A 3 -8.68 -15.10 10.58
CA ASP A 3 -8.66 -14.56 11.95
C ASP A 3 -7.97 -13.18 12.03
N ALA A 4 -7.72 -12.54 10.87
CA ALA A 4 -7.16 -11.20 10.86
C ALA A 4 -8.19 -10.20 11.38
N LYS A 5 -7.72 -9.16 12.07
CA LYS A 5 -8.60 -8.05 12.47
C LYS A 5 -9.22 -7.44 11.22
N GLU A 6 -10.50 -7.08 11.30
CA GLU A 6 -11.25 -6.50 10.17
C GLU A 6 -10.53 -5.29 9.56
N GLY A 7 -9.97 -4.40 10.40
CA GLY A 7 -9.21 -3.23 9.96
C GLY A 7 -7.73 -3.46 9.65
N LEU A 8 -7.25 -4.71 9.59
CA LEU A 8 -5.84 -5.00 9.28
C LEU A 8 -5.54 -4.64 7.83
N MET A 9 -4.48 -3.87 7.61
CA MET A 9 -3.99 -3.48 6.28
C MET A 9 -2.60 -4.05 6.05
N ILE A 10 -2.42 -4.78 4.95
CA ILE A 10 -1.14 -5.31 4.50
C ILE A 10 -0.50 -4.29 3.56
N LEU A 11 0.68 -3.83 3.95
CA LEU A 11 1.49 -2.87 3.22
C LEU A 11 2.74 -3.58 2.65
N HIS A 12 3.24 -3.07 1.54
CA HIS A 12 4.46 -3.56 0.89
C HIS A 12 5.04 -2.44 0.02
N PRO A 13 6.34 -2.14 0.10
CA PRO A 13 6.94 -1.07 -0.69
C PRO A 13 6.97 -1.36 -2.20
N LEU A 14 6.79 -2.63 -2.59
CA LEU A 14 6.93 -3.15 -3.95
C LEU A 14 8.37 -3.00 -4.52
N PRO A 15 8.76 -3.77 -5.56
CA PRO A 15 8.03 -4.91 -6.12
C PRO A 15 7.92 -6.04 -5.10
N ARG A 16 6.86 -6.85 -5.20
CA ARG A 16 6.80 -8.13 -4.48
C ARG A 16 7.23 -9.28 -5.40
N VAL A 17 7.77 -10.34 -4.82
CA VAL A 17 8.21 -11.55 -5.55
C VAL A 17 7.33 -12.73 -5.20
N ASP A 18 7.53 -13.34 -4.04
CA ASP A 18 6.83 -14.53 -3.54
C ASP A 18 6.41 -14.41 -2.07
N GLU A 19 6.86 -13.34 -1.40
CA GLU A 19 6.57 -13.04 0.00
C GLU A 19 5.10 -12.67 0.26
N ILE A 20 4.33 -12.34 -0.78
CA ILE A 20 2.88 -12.12 -0.72
C ILE A 20 2.23 -12.85 -1.90
N SER A 21 1.44 -13.90 -1.60
CA SER A 21 0.65 -14.62 -2.62
C SER A 21 -0.30 -13.68 -3.36
N LEU A 22 -0.51 -13.93 -4.66
CA LEU A 22 -1.49 -13.22 -5.48
C LEU A 22 -2.92 -13.35 -4.93
N ASP A 23 -3.25 -14.43 -4.23
CA ASP A 23 -4.56 -14.62 -3.61
C ASP A 23 -4.89 -13.53 -2.57
N VAL A 24 -3.85 -12.88 -2.02
CA VAL A 24 -4.01 -11.77 -1.06
C VAL A 24 -4.62 -10.55 -1.74
N ASP A 25 -4.43 -10.35 -3.04
CA ASP A 25 -4.94 -9.19 -3.79
C ASP A 25 -6.46 -9.06 -3.74
N SER A 26 -7.15 -10.20 -3.74
CA SER A 26 -8.61 -10.27 -3.71
C SER A 26 -9.18 -10.05 -2.30
N THR A 27 -8.33 -9.89 -1.28
CA THR A 27 -8.77 -9.72 0.11
C THR A 27 -8.91 -8.24 0.45
N PRO A 28 -9.81 -7.87 1.39
CA PRO A 28 -9.94 -6.49 1.84
C PRO A 28 -8.69 -5.97 2.56
N HIS A 29 -7.71 -6.82 2.86
CA HIS A 29 -6.49 -6.46 3.55
C HIS A 29 -5.37 -5.98 2.60
N ALA A 30 -5.49 -6.18 1.28
CA ALA A 30 -4.46 -5.78 0.32
C ALA A 30 -4.43 -4.26 0.11
N TYR A 31 -3.50 -3.58 0.78
CA TYR A 31 -3.38 -2.11 0.73
C TYR A 31 -2.11 -1.60 0.04
N TYR A 32 -1.18 -2.48 -0.36
CA TYR A 32 0.08 -2.10 -1.02
C TYR A 32 -0.12 -1.34 -2.35
N PHE A 33 -1.18 -1.60 -3.12
CA PHE A 33 -1.48 -0.80 -4.31
C PHE A 33 -1.94 0.62 -3.96
N LYS A 34 -2.83 0.75 -2.97
CA LYS A 34 -3.29 2.05 -2.47
C LYS A 34 -2.12 2.83 -1.84
N GLN A 35 -1.22 2.14 -1.14
CA GLN A 35 0.02 2.72 -0.61
C GLN A 35 0.90 3.29 -1.72
N ALA A 36 1.15 2.53 -2.79
CA ALA A 36 1.94 3.01 -3.93
C ALA A 36 1.30 4.24 -4.58
N ALA A 37 -0.02 4.21 -4.78
CA ALA A 37 -0.78 5.35 -5.31
C ALA A 37 -0.72 6.57 -4.38
N ASN A 38 -0.82 6.39 -3.06
CA ASN A 38 -0.66 7.46 -2.06
C ASN A 38 0.72 8.12 -2.10
N GLY A 39 1.73 7.46 -2.67
CA GLY A 39 3.04 8.07 -2.89
C GLY A 39 3.00 9.29 -3.83
N VAL A 40 2.01 9.40 -4.73
CA VAL A 40 1.87 10.56 -5.62
C VAL A 40 1.46 11.82 -4.84
N PRO A 41 0.30 11.85 -4.13
CA PRO A 41 -0.09 13.04 -3.38
C PRO A 41 0.89 13.38 -2.25
N VAL A 42 1.54 12.39 -1.63
CA VAL A 42 2.59 12.65 -0.62
C VAL A 42 3.77 13.39 -1.24
N ARG A 43 4.27 12.94 -2.41
CA ARG A 43 5.35 13.64 -3.11
C ARG A 43 4.92 15.01 -3.59
N MET A 44 3.69 15.16 -4.08
CA MET A 44 3.15 16.47 -4.47
C MET A 44 3.14 17.44 -3.28
N ALA A 45 2.69 16.99 -2.09
CA ALA A 45 2.70 17.81 -0.89
C ALA A 45 4.14 18.21 -0.48
N LEU A 46 5.08 17.26 -0.51
CA LEU A 46 6.50 17.56 -0.23
C LEU A 46 7.08 18.55 -1.25
N LEU A 47 6.80 18.38 -2.54
CA LEU A 47 7.26 19.30 -3.58
C LEU A 47 6.63 20.68 -3.42
N SER A 48 5.35 20.76 -3.05
CA SER A 48 4.67 22.03 -2.77
C SER A 48 5.25 22.79 -1.58
N GLU A 49 5.87 22.09 -0.63
CA GLU A 49 6.51 22.70 0.54
C GLU A 49 7.96 23.12 0.24
N VAL A 50 8.68 22.34 -0.58
CA VAL A 50 10.13 22.52 -0.81
C VAL A 50 10.44 23.36 -2.05
N ILE A 51 9.57 23.35 -3.07
CA ILE A 51 9.77 24.13 -4.29
C ILE A 51 9.15 25.52 -4.10
N PRO A 52 9.91 26.61 -4.35
CA PRO A 52 9.45 27.99 -4.20
C PRO A 52 8.38 28.40 -5.21
#